data_AF-A0A2N2XV88-F1
#
_entry.id   AF-A0A2N2XV88-F1
#
_cell.length_a   1.000
_cell.length_b   1.000
_cell.length_c   1.000
_cell.angle_alpha   90.00
_cell.angle_beta   90.00
_cell.angle_gamma   90.00
#
_symmetry.space_group_name_H-M   'P 1'
#
loop_
_entity.id
_entity.type
_entity.pdbx_description
1 polymer ?
#
loop_
_entity_poly.entity_id
_entity_poly.type
_entity_poly.pdbx_seq_one_letter_code
_entity_poly.pdbx_strand_id
1 'polypeptide(L)'
;MQNNYLTYYQLLGIETNASTEDILKAYKEKAKEYHPDKNDGHHTANKLFQYIQEAKEVLIDTQKRLEYDYMAGIIKRPEPTSKVIRVPYPVKQKVNKTDIAAAAIGAAAVGLLVGIFLGGSGKGK
;
A
#
# COMPACT_ATOMS: atom_id res chain seq x y z
N MET A 1 12.75 27.23 -10.90
CA MET A 1 13.90 26.94 -10.02
C MET A 1 14.00 25.44 -9.91
N GLN A 2 14.99 24.82 -10.56
CA GLN A 2 15.22 23.37 -10.43
C GLN A 2 15.87 23.13 -9.06
N ASN A 3 15.07 22.71 -8.09
CA ASN A 3 15.61 22.23 -6.82
C ASN A 3 16.30 20.89 -7.13
N ASN A 4 17.63 20.95 -7.30
CA ASN A 4 18.45 19.82 -7.68
C ASN A 4 18.77 18.94 -6.45
N TYR A 5 17.72 18.42 -5.80
CA TYR A 5 17.86 17.38 -4.79
C TYR A 5 17.80 16.04 -5.48
N LEU A 6 18.90 15.27 -5.40
CA LEU A 6 18.97 13.94 -5.99
C LEU A 6 17.96 13.01 -5.29
N THR A 7 16.86 12.69 -5.97
CA THR A 7 15.88 11.73 -5.47
C THR A 7 16.33 10.29 -5.74
N TYR A 8 15.75 9.31 -5.05
CA TYR A 8 16.01 7.89 -5.32
C TYR A 8 15.60 7.49 -6.75
N TYR A 9 14.57 8.13 -7.30
CA TYR A 9 14.18 7.97 -8.70
C TYR A 9 15.25 8.48 -9.65
N GLN A 10 15.81 9.66 -9.39
CA GLN A 10 16.89 10.23 -10.19
C GLN A 10 18.20 9.44 -10.05
N LEU A 11 18.49 8.92 -8.86
CA LEU A 11 19.65 8.08 -8.60
C LEU A 11 19.60 6.78 -9.42
N LEU A 12 18.43 6.17 -9.51
CA LEU A 12 18.20 4.99 -10.35
C LEU A 12 17.97 5.35 -11.83
N GLY A 13 17.71 6.61 -12.17
CA GLY A 13 17.44 7.07 -13.53
C GLY A 13 16.07 6.67 -14.05
N ILE A 14 15.06 6.59 -13.17
CA ILE A 14 13.69 6.16 -13.47
C ILE A 14 12.68 7.27 -13.16
N GLU A 15 11.48 7.15 -13.71
CA GLU A 15 10.35 8.02 -13.41
C GLU A 15 9.68 7.66 -12.06
N THR A 16 8.96 8.62 -11.47
CA THR A 16 8.22 8.42 -10.21
C THR A 16 7.02 7.47 -10.34
N ASN A 17 6.54 7.23 -11.56
CA ASN A 17 5.48 6.27 -11.88
C ASN A 17 6.02 4.84 -12.14
N ALA A 18 7.33 4.62 -12.05
CA ALA A 18 7.97 3.37 -12.41
C ALA A 18 7.41 2.18 -11.62
N SER A 19 7.27 1.05 -12.32
CA SER A 19 6.85 -0.21 -11.73
C SER A 19 7.95 -0.81 -10.86
N THR A 20 7.60 -1.74 -9.99
CA THR A 20 8.59 -2.50 -9.20
C THR A 20 9.58 -3.27 -10.06
N GLU A 21 9.15 -3.74 -11.23
CA GLU A 21 10.02 -4.41 -12.19
C GLU A 21 11.07 -3.45 -12.77
N ASP A 22 10.65 -2.24 -13.14
CA ASP A 22 11.54 -1.19 -13.65
C ASP A 22 12.55 -0.75 -12.59
N ILE A 23 12.12 -0.60 -11.34
CA ILE A 23 12.99 -0.29 -10.20
C ILE A 23 14.07 -1.36 -10.04
N LEU A 24 13.68 -2.64 -10.08
CA LEU A 24 14.61 -3.76 -9.96
C LEU A 24 15.58 -3.86 -11.14
N LYS A 25 15.11 -3.55 -12.35
CA LYS A 25 15.94 -3.52 -13.55
C LYS A 25 16.99 -2.41 -13.46
N ALA A 26 16.57 -1.18 -13.16
CA ALA A 26 17.46 -0.03 -13.00
C ALA A 26 18.48 -0.23 -11.88
N TYR A 27 18.05 -0.79 -10.74
CA TYR A 27 18.95 -1.18 -9.66
C TYR A 27 20.04 -2.16 -10.13
N LYS A 28 19.69 -3.19 -10.90
CA LYS A 28 20.67 -4.17 -11.40
C LYS A 28 21.69 -3.53 -12.35
N GLU A 29 21.26 -2.59 -13.18
CA GLU A 29 22.16 -1.86 -14.10
C GLU A 29 23.11 -0.96 -13.31
N LYS A 30 22.60 -0.16 -12.37
CA LYS A 30 23.40 0.73 -11.53
C LYS A 30 24.31 -0.04 -10.57
N ALA A 31 23.86 -1.14 -9.99
CA ALA A 31 24.67 -1.99 -9.13
C ALA A 31 25.88 -2.59 -9.87
N LYS A 32 25.75 -2.92 -11.16
CA LYS A 32 26.88 -3.39 -11.98
C LYS A 32 27.87 -2.27 -12.31
N GLU A 33 27.36 -1.05 -12.51
CA GLU A 33 28.16 0.15 -12.80
C GLU A 33 28.99 0.57 -11.58
N TYR A 34 28.37 0.61 -10.40
CA TYR A 34 28.99 1.09 -9.15
C TYR A 34 29.47 -0.02 -8.20
N HIS A 35 29.53 -1.28 -8.65
CA HIS A 35 29.94 -2.39 -7.79
C HIS A 35 31.35 -2.15 -7.19
N PRO A 36 31.58 -2.42 -5.89
CA PRO A 36 32.87 -2.19 -5.25
C PRO A 36 34.00 -3.02 -5.89
N ASP A 37 33.72 -4.25 -6.30
CA ASP A 37 34.69 -5.13 -6.97
C ASP A 37 35.30 -4.54 -8.25
N LYS A 38 34.51 -3.74 -9.01
CA LYS A 38 34.97 -3.13 -10.27
C LYS A 38 35.52 -1.72 -10.10
N ASN A 39 35.19 -1.07 -8.99
CA ASN A 39 35.54 0.32 -8.70
C ASN A 39 36.39 0.40 -7.44
N ASP A 40 37.31 -0.56 -7.29
CA ASP A 40 38.09 -0.68 -6.08
C ASP A 40 38.95 0.57 -5.87
N GLY A 41 38.98 1.08 -4.65
CA GLY A 41 39.66 2.34 -4.30
C GLY A 41 38.88 3.65 -4.61
N HIS A 42 37.72 3.60 -5.28
CA HIS A 42 36.89 4.78 -5.48
C HIS A 42 35.87 4.96 -4.36
N HIS A 43 36.23 5.75 -3.34
CA HIS A 43 35.34 6.07 -2.21
C HIS A 43 33.95 6.59 -2.64
N THR A 44 33.90 7.34 -3.75
CA THR A 44 32.64 7.87 -4.30
C THR A 44 31.75 6.75 -4.85
N ALA A 45 32.30 5.75 -5.53
CA ALA A 45 31.54 4.63 -6.08
C ALA A 45 30.93 3.78 -4.96
N ASN A 46 31.67 3.55 -3.87
CA ASN A 46 31.16 2.82 -2.70
C ASN A 46 29.98 3.55 -2.05
N LYS A 47 30.08 4.87 -1.85
CA LYS A 47 28.95 5.67 -1.34
C LYS A 47 27.74 5.63 -2.29
N LEU A 48 27.96 5.78 -3.59
CA LEU A 48 26.88 5.69 -4.58
C LEU A 48 26.20 4.33 -4.56
N PHE A 49 26.98 3.25 -4.44
CA PHE A 49 26.45 1.90 -4.32
C PHE A 49 25.55 1.74 -3.09
N GLN A 50 25.96 2.27 -1.93
CA GLN A 50 25.13 2.27 -0.72
C GLN A 50 23.81 3.00 -0.95
N TYR A 51 23.84 4.19 -1.56
CA TYR A 51 22.62 4.94 -1.89
C TYR A 51 21.72 4.19 -2.90
N ILE A 52 22.31 3.49 -3.88
CA ILE A 52 21.58 2.68 -4.86
C ILE A 52 20.86 1.51 -4.15
N GLN A 53 21.50 0.88 -3.16
CA GLN A 53 20.89 -0.16 -2.35
C GLN A 53 19.73 0.38 -1.52
N GLU A 54 19.92 1.51 -0.84
CA GLU A 54 18.88 2.16 -0.05
C GLU A 54 17.68 2.57 -0.90
N ALA A 55 17.94 3.16 -2.08
CA ALA A 55 16.90 3.52 -3.04
C ALA A 55 16.04 2.31 -3.42
N LYS A 56 16.65 1.15 -3.69
CA LYS A 56 15.92 -0.09 -3.99
C LYS A 56 15.04 -0.52 -2.82
N GLU A 57 15.56 -0.49 -1.59
CA GLU A 57 14.84 -0.93 -0.39
C GLU A 57 13.64 -0.04 -0.06
N VAL A 58 13.77 1.26 -0.28
CA VAL A 58 12.70 2.23 -0.05
C VAL A 58 11.65 2.14 -1.15
N LEU A 59 12.06 2.05 -2.42
CA LEU A 59 11.14 2.11 -3.55
C LEU A 59 10.38 0.79 -3.83
N ILE A 60 10.92 -0.36 -3.40
CA ILE A 60 10.25 -1.67 -3.57
C ILE A 60 9.12 -1.89 -2.56
N ASP A 61 9.25 -1.31 -1.36
CA ASP A 61 8.24 -1.40 -0.31
C ASP A 61 7.22 -0.28 -0.52
N THR A 62 5.95 -0.66 -0.69
CA THR A 62 4.88 0.30 -0.99
C THR A 62 4.67 1.31 0.14
N GLN A 63 4.85 0.91 1.40
CA GLN A 63 4.71 1.81 2.56
C GLN A 63 5.90 2.76 2.62
N LYS A 64 7.12 2.25 2.51
CA LYS A 64 8.33 3.10 2.55
C LYS A 64 8.40 4.07 1.37
N ARG A 65 7.99 3.63 0.18
CA ARG A 65 7.89 4.48 -1.00
C ARG A 65 6.91 5.62 -0.77
N LEU A 66 5.73 5.33 -0.20
CA LEU A 66 4.74 6.36 0.11
C LEU A 66 5.25 7.38 1.13
N GLU A 67 5.89 6.91 2.20
CA GLU A 67 6.51 7.77 3.22
C GLU A 67 7.62 8.63 2.62
N TYR A 68 8.47 8.04 1.79
CA TYR A 68 9.52 8.75 1.06
C TYR A 68 8.95 9.81 0.12
N ASP A 69 7.96 9.46 -0.70
CA ASP A 69 7.32 10.37 -1.65
C ASP A 69 6.64 11.55 -0.94
N TYR A 70 6.09 11.29 0.24
CA TYR A 70 5.52 12.29 1.12
C TYR A 70 6.61 13.23 1.68
N MET A 71 7.70 12.69 2.22
CA MET A 71 8.80 13.47 2.79
C MET A 71 9.57 14.28 1.74
N ALA A 72 9.72 13.72 0.54
CA ALA A 72 10.37 14.35 -0.60
C ALA A 72 9.49 15.41 -1.30
N GLY A 73 8.23 15.56 -0.88
CA GLY A 73 7.28 16.50 -1.49
C GLY A 73 6.87 16.14 -2.93
N ILE A 74 7.14 14.89 -3.35
CA ILE A 74 6.74 14.35 -4.67
C ILE A 74 5.21 14.21 -4.71
N ILE A 75 4.64 13.71 -3.60
CA ILE A 75 3.19 13.65 -3.39
C ILE A 75 2.82 14.74 -2.40
N LYS A 76 1.91 15.64 -2.79
CA LYS A 76 1.33 16.59 -1.84
C LYS A 76 0.51 15.81 -0.82
N ARG A 77 0.69 16.11 0.48
CA ARG A 77 -0.28 15.69 1.50
C ARG A 77 -1.67 16.04 0.94
N PRO A 78 -2.64 15.14 0.90
CA PRO A 78 -4.01 15.61 0.74
C PRO A 78 -4.24 16.58 1.90
N GLU A 79 -4.49 17.85 1.57
CA GLU A 79 -4.86 18.86 2.57
C GLU A 79 -5.87 18.21 3.51
N PRO A 80 -5.72 18.31 4.84
CA PRO A 80 -6.76 17.86 5.75
C PRO A 80 -7.98 18.73 5.46
N THR A 81 -8.83 18.27 4.53
CA THR A 81 -9.96 19.05 4.06
C THR A 81 -10.88 19.22 5.27
N SER A 82 -10.97 20.44 5.78
CA SER A 82 -11.85 20.82 6.89
C SER A 82 -13.34 20.54 6.59
N LYS A 83 -13.68 20.16 5.36
CA LYS A 83 -14.92 19.46 5.02
C LYS A 83 -14.67 17.95 4.98
N VAL A 84 -15.03 17.26 6.05
CA VAL A 84 -15.20 15.80 6.06
C VAL A 84 -16.31 15.45 5.07
N ILE A 85 -15.97 15.22 3.80
CA ILE A 85 -16.83 14.45 2.91
C ILE A 85 -16.52 12.99 3.25
N ARG A 86 -17.49 12.28 3.84
CA ARG A 86 -17.38 10.83 4.09
C ARG A 86 -17.28 10.10 2.75
N VAL A 87 -16.09 9.99 2.17
CA VAL A 87 -15.83 9.05 1.08
C VAL A 87 -15.59 7.67 1.71
N PRO A 88 -16.43 6.66 1.45
CA PRO A 88 -16.18 5.31 1.92
C PRO A 88 -15.04 4.72 1.10
N TYR A 89 -13.80 4.96 1.52
CA TYR A 89 -12.71 4.10 1.11
C TYR A 89 -13.02 2.68 1.62
N PRO A 90 -13.05 1.64 0.77
CA PRO A 90 -13.22 0.28 1.25
C PRO A 90 -11.96 -0.12 2.03
N VAL A 91 -12.06 -0.11 3.35
CA VAL A 91 -11.10 -0.76 4.22
C VAL A 91 -11.18 -2.26 3.93
N LYS A 92 -10.10 -2.87 3.43
CA LYS A 92 -10.03 -4.34 3.31
C LYS A 92 -10.09 -4.93 4.71
N GLN A 93 -11.29 -5.36 5.13
CA GLN A 93 -11.49 -6.05 6.39
C GLN A 93 -10.72 -7.39 6.36
N LYS A 94 -9.75 -7.57 7.26
CA LYS A 94 -9.22 -8.90 7.56
C LYS A 94 -10.34 -9.68 8.24
N VAL A 95 -11.02 -10.53 7.49
CA VAL A 95 -11.97 -11.49 8.05
C VAL A 95 -11.15 -12.55 8.77
N ASN A 96 -11.24 -12.61 10.10
CA ASN A 96 -10.62 -13.69 10.86
C ASN A 96 -11.40 -14.97 10.57
N LYS A 97 -10.70 -16.04 10.22
CA LYS A 97 -11.29 -17.34 9.84
C LYS A 97 -12.10 -18.01 10.96
N THR A 98 -12.12 -17.45 12.16
CA THR A 98 -12.90 -17.91 13.32
C THR A 98 -14.32 -17.35 13.36
N ASP A 99 -14.61 -16.27 12.61
CA ASP A 99 -15.82 -15.47 12.83
C ASP A 99 -16.97 -15.81 11.84
N ILE A 100 -16.77 -16.80 10.96
CA ILE A 100 -17.74 -17.16 9.90
C ILE A 100 -18.88 -18.08 10.37
N ALA A 101 -18.98 -18.39 11.67
CA ALA A 101 -20.01 -19.31 12.20
C ALA A 101 -21.38 -18.64 12.43
N ALA A 102 -21.53 -17.33 12.20
CA ALA A 102 -22.77 -16.61 12.53
C ALA A 102 -23.28 -15.74 11.38
N ALA A 103 -23.85 -16.37 10.34
CA ALA A 103 -24.75 -15.70 9.40
C ALA A 103 -25.79 -16.70 8.89
N ALA A 104 -26.70 -17.07 9.79
CA ALA A 104 -28.00 -17.60 9.43
C ALA A 104 -28.92 -16.42 9.04
N ILE A 105 -29.82 -16.66 8.07
CA ILE A 105 -31.04 -15.88 7.71
C ILE A 105 -30.74 -14.62 6.85
N GLY A 106 -31.25 -14.42 5.62
CA GLY A 106 -32.19 -15.14 4.76
C GLY A 106 -32.83 -14.15 3.75
N ALA A 107 -32.98 -14.56 2.48
CA ALA A 107 -33.98 -14.12 1.47
C ALA A 107 -33.46 -14.53 0.07
N ALA A 108 -34.18 -15.16 -0.84
CA ALA A 108 -35.54 -15.66 -0.88
C ALA A 108 -35.61 -16.69 -2.04
N ALA A 109 -36.24 -17.84 -1.82
CA ALA A 109 -36.80 -18.65 -2.89
C ALA A 109 -38.15 -19.18 -2.40
N VAL A 110 -39.19 -18.66 -3.05
CA VAL A 110 -40.60 -19.06 -3.06
C VAL A 110 -40.82 -20.52 -2.66
N GLY A 111 -41.57 -20.75 -1.58
CA GLY A 111 -42.00 -22.09 -1.18
C GLY A 111 -42.72 -22.16 0.17
N LEU A 112 -44.06 -22.07 0.12
CA LEU A 112 -45.00 -22.85 0.95
C LEU A 112 -45.30 -22.43 2.42
N LEU A 113 -46.56 -22.01 2.60
CA LEU A 113 -47.47 -22.13 3.75
C LEU A 113 -47.27 -21.29 5.03
N VAL A 114 -48.06 -20.22 5.07
CA VAL A 114 -48.59 -19.57 6.27
C VAL A 114 -49.31 -20.58 7.16
N GLY A 115 -48.71 -20.94 8.28
CA GLY A 115 -49.36 -21.56 9.43
C GLY A 115 -49.59 -20.52 10.53
N ILE A 116 -50.75 -19.87 10.49
CA ILE A 116 -51.29 -19.09 11.62
C ILE A 116 -51.58 -20.08 12.75
N PHE A 117 -50.89 -19.99 13.88
CA PHE A 117 -51.42 -20.51 15.15
C PHE A 117 -51.57 -19.34 16.13
N LEU A 118 -52.82 -18.94 16.28
CA LEU A 118 -53.38 -18.06 17.29
C LEU A 118 -53.39 -18.73 18.67
N GLY A 119 -53.26 -17.91 19.72
CA GLY A 119 -53.86 -18.13 21.05
C GLY A 119 -52.94 -18.80 22.09
N GLY A 120 -52.84 -18.34 23.34
CA GLY A 120 -53.49 -17.28 24.11
C GLY A 120 -52.61 -16.95 25.35
N SER A 121 -52.64 -15.73 25.90
CA SER A 121 -53.42 -15.35 27.11
C SER A 121 -53.31 -16.39 28.24
N GLY A 122 -52.81 -16.17 29.46
CA GLY A 122 -52.71 -15.00 30.33
C GLY A 122 -53.30 -15.36 31.72
N LYS A 123 -52.55 -15.13 32.83
CA LYS A 123 -52.87 -15.34 34.28
C LYS A 123 -53.04 -16.80 34.74
N GLY A 124 -52.69 -17.25 35.95
CA GLY A 124 -52.35 -16.59 37.22
C GLY A 124 -53.07 -17.32 38.37
N LYS A 125 -52.31 -17.70 39.41
CA LYS A 125 -52.62 -18.52 40.61
C LYS A 125 -52.46 -20.03 40.46
#